data_AF-A0A9E0ZW36-F1
#
_entry.id   AF-A0A9E0ZW36-F1
#
_cell.length_a   1.000
_cell.length_b   1.000
_cell.length_c   1.000
_cell.angle_alpha   90.00
_cell.angle_beta   90.00
_cell.angle_gamma   90.00
#
_symmetry.space_group_name_H-M   'P 1'
#
loop_
_entity.id
_entity.type
_entity.pdbx_description
1 polymer ?
#
loop_
_entity_poly.entity_id
_entity_poly.type
_entity_poly.pdbx_seq_one_letter_code
_entity_poly.pdbx_strand_id
1 'polypeptide(L)'
;MQSRGITVIPTVCWGTPQSYWFCFDGLETGSIVAVSILGVRTEKELFIHGYQEMIKRVNPEVIIGYGNPFDEMEGNIIAVDYAKTNNLSKWTDYICGEKEIPFNSNLIVKRYGYVLNEKGMGRASGQWKPKKEEDKRFLGKPGETKTTTKDNGDTYITRIRKDGQATSERHNSTHGNSKRR
;
A
#
# COMPACT_ATOMS: atom_id res chain seq x y z
N MET A 1 10.08 -17.05 -7.24
CA MET A 1 10.55 -16.18 -8.34
C MET A 1 12.07 -16.12 -8.35
N GLN A 2 12.73 -15.77 -7.24
CA GLN A 2 14.20 -15.86 -7.13
C GLN A 2 14.74 -17.29 -7.30
N SER A 3 14.06 -18.30 -6.75
CA SER A 3 14.39 -19.73 -6.93
C SER A 3 14.32 -20.27 -8.37
N ARG A 4 13.92 -19.43 -9.33
CA ARG A 4 13.85 -19.77 -10.77
C ARG A 4 14.88 -18.99 -11.60
N GLY A 5 15.90 -18.39 -10.97
CA GLY A 5 16.97 -17.65 -11.66
C GLY A 5 16.58 -16.24 -12.14
N ILE A 6 15.45 -15.71 -11.68
CA ILE A 6 15.01 -14.35 -11.99
C ILE A 6 15.52 -13.42 -10.89
N THR A 7 16.31 -12.41 -11.25
CA THR A 7 16.71 -11.35 -10.31
C THR A 7 15.47 -10.58 -9.86
N VAL A 8 15.15 -10.66 -8.58
CA VAL A 8 14.04 -9.91 -7.96
C VAL A 8 14.62 -8.96 -6.93
N ILE A 9 14.31 -7.67 -7.10
CA ILE A 9 14.60 -6.64 -6.11
C ILE A 9 13.34 -6.45 -5.25
N PRO A 10 13.36 -6.83 -3.97
CA PRO A 10 12.21 -6.68 -3.09
C PRO A 10 11.91 -5.19 -2.87
N THR A 11 10.63 -4.84 -2.93
CA THR A 11 10.15 -3.55 -2.42
C THR A 11 9.83 -3.70 -0.95
N VAL A 12 10.47 -2.91 -0.11
CA VAL A 12 10.38 -2.99 1.34
C VAL A 12 9.41 -1.92 1.83
N CYS A 13 8.51 -2.32 2.73
CA CYS A 13 7.49 -1.48 3.32
C CYS A 13 7.41 -1.77 4.82
N TRP A 14 7.15 -0.75 5.63
CA TRP A 14 6.95 -0.87 7.08
C TRP A 14 5.86 0.08 7.56
N GLY A 15 5.36 -0.17 8.77
CA GLY A 15 4.36 0.67 9.43
C GLY A 15 4.91 1.26 10.73
N THR A 16 4.83 0.48 11.80
CA THR A 16 5.29 0.84 13.14
C THR A 16 6.38 -0.14 13.59
N PRO A 17 7.10 0.10 14.70
CA PRO A 17 8.15 -0.81 15.15
C PRO A 17 7.74 -2.27 15.32
N GLN A 18 6.47 -2.54 15.63
CA GLN A 18 5.91 -3.88 15.71
C GLN A 18 5.85 -4.61 14.37
N SER A 19 5.97 -3.91 13.23
CA SER A 19 6.01 -4.54 11.92
C SER A 19 7.41 -4.96 11.49
N TYR A 20 8.45 -4.39 12.09
CA TYR A 20 9.82 -4.54 11.60
C TYR A 20 10.30 -5.99 11.56
N TRP A 21 9.88 -6.81 12.53
CA TRP A 21 10.26 -8.21 12.56
C TRP A 21 9.83 -8.92 11.27
N PHE A 22 8.56 -8.87 10.88
CA PHE A 22 8.12 -9.56 9.66
C PHE A 22 8.51 -8.81 8.37
N CYS A 23 8.67 -7.48 8.42
CA CYS A 23 9.03 -6.68 7.24
C CYS A 23 10.44 -6.99 6.71
N PHE A 24 11.35 -7.42 7.59
CA PHE A 24 12.77 -7.57 7.26
C PHE A 24 13.30 -9.02 7.39
N ASP A 25 12.58 -9.94 8.04
CA ASP A 25 13.02 -11.32 8.34
C ASP A 25 13.25 -12.20 7.09
N GLY A 26 12.69 -11.82 5.94
CA GLY A 26 12.88 -12.54 4.67
C GLY A 26 13.90 -11.92 3.71
N LEU A 27 14.59 -10.86 4.13
CA LEU A 27 15.53 -10.13 3.26
C LEU A 27 16.96 -10.60 3.54
N GLU A 28 17.66 -11.01 2.49
CA GLU A 28 19.07 -11.37 2.58
C GLU A 28 19.91 -10.14 2.94
N THR A 29 20.85 -10.30 3.86
CA THR A 29 21.79 -9.24 4.21
C THR A 29 22.65 -8.87 3.00
N GLY A 30 22.86 -7.58 2.76
CA GLY A 30 23.57 -7.09 1.57
C GLY A 30 22.70 -7.02 0.31
N SER A 31 21.45 -7.50 0.34
CA SER A 31 20.59 -7.46 -0.84
C SER A 31 20.26 -6.04 -1.29
N ILE A 32 20.04 -5.89 -2.60
CA ILE A 32 19.51 -4.65 -3.18
C ILE A 32 18.02 -4.57 -2.83
N VAL A 33 17.60 -3.43 -2.29
CA VAL A 33 16.21 -3.20 -1.89
C VAL A 33 15.63 -1.96 -2.55
N ALA A 34 14.31 -1.91 -2.69
CA ALA A 34 13.60 -0.72 -3.17
C ALA A 34 12.64 -0.17 -2.12
N VAL A 35 12.58 1.16 -1.98
CA VAL A 35 11.75 1.87 -0.99
C VAL A 35 11.00 3.00 -1.67
N SER A 36 9.76 3.27 -1.26
CA SER A 36 8.97 4.40 -1.80
C SER A 36 8.86 5.54 -0.81
N ILE A 37 9.31 6.73 -1.23
CA ILE A 37 9.32 7.96 -0.43
C ILE A 37 8.14 8.87 -0.79
N LEU A 38 7.60 8.75 -2.02
CA LEU A 38 6.47 9.56 -2.52
C LEU A 38 5.22 9.58 -1.63
N GLY A 39 4.98 8.49 -0.89
CA GLY A 39 3.83 8.35 0.00
C GLY A 39 4.01 8.99 1.38
N VAL A 40 5.22 9.43 1.72
CA VAL A 40 5.55 9.97 3.04
C VAL A 40 5.16 11.44 3.08
N ARG A 41 4.01 11.73 3.72
CA ARG A 41 3.47 13.09 3.82
C ARG A 41 3.70 13.71 5.20
N THR A 42 3.10 13.11 6.22
CA THR A 42 3.12 13.62 7.60
C THR A 42 4.01 12.80 8.52
N GLU A 43 4.27 11.54 8.15
CA GLU A 43 4.92 10.55 9.03
C GLU A 43 6.42 10.39 8.70
N LYS A 44 7.14 11.50 8.49
CA LYS A 44 8.58 11.46 8.14
C LYS A 44 9.39 10.70 9.20
N GLU A 45 9.15 10.98 10.47
CA GLU A 45 9.88 10.35 11.58
C GLU A 45 9.68 8.82 11.60
N LEU A 46 8.44 8.35 11.47
CA LEU A 46 8.15 6.90 11.39
C LEU A 46 8.82 6.26 10.17
N PHE A 47 8.84 6.97 9.04
CA PHE A 47 9.56 6.51 7.86
C PHE A 47 11.06 6.35 8.14
N ILE A 48 11.70 7.39 8.69
CA ILE A 48 13.14 7.38 9.02
C ILE A 48 13.46 6.29 10.04
N HIS A 49 12.63 6.08 11.06
CA HIS A 49 12.86 5.01 12.04
C HIS A 49 12.82 3.62 11.41
N GLY A 50 11.85 3.34 10.54
CA GLY A 50 11.81 2.05 9.85
C GLY A 50 12.92 1.92 8.80
N TYR A 51 13.32 3.02 8.17
CA TYR A 51 14.48 3.06 7.28
C TYR A 51 15.76 2.68 8.02
N GLN A 52 16.01 3.29 9.18
CA GLN A 52 17.18 2.96 10.01
C GLN A 52 17.17 1.51 10.48
N GLU A 53 16.00 0.96 10.83
CA GLU A 53 15.90 -0.45 11.18
C GLU A 53 16.19 -1.37 9.99
N MET A 54 15.70 -1.01 8.79
CA MET A 54 16.03 -1.72 7.55
C MET A 54 17.54 -1.72 7.30
N ILE A 55 18.21 -0.57 7.43
CA ILE A 55 19.68 -0.47 7.31
C ILE A 55 20.37 -1.41 8.29
N LYS A 56 19.96 -1.42 9.57
CA LYS A 56 20.58 -2.26 10.60
C LYS A 56 20.45 -3.76 10.34
N ARG A 57 19.30 -4.22 9.86
CA ARG A 57 19.02 -5.65 9.70
C ARG A 57 19.44 -6.19 8.33
N VAL A 58 19.12 -5.43 7.28
CA VAL A 58 19.34 -5.85 5.89
C VAL A 58 20.71 -5.42 5.41
N ASN A 59 21.28 -4.33 5.95
CA ASN A 59 22.54 -3.75 5.50
C ASN A 59 22.68 -3.75 3.96
N PRO A 60 21.74 -3.13 3.25
CA PRO A 60 21.64 -3.26 1.79
C PRO A 60 22.84 -2.62 1.09
N GLU A 61 23.36 -3.27 0.04
CA GLU A 61 24.45 -2.72 -0.78
C GLU A 61 23.98 -1.52 -1.62
N VAL A 62 22.72 -1.55 -2.07
CA VAL A 62 22.09 -0.50 -2.86
C VAL A 62 20.63 -0.35 -2.46
N ILE A 63 20.16 0.89 -2.38
CA ILE A 63 18.78 1.25 -2.07
C ILE A 63 18.20 2.03 -3.25
N ILE A 64 17.17 1.47 -3.88
CA ILE A 64 16.43 2.15 -4.95
C ILE A 64 15.29 2.96 -4.31
N GLY A 65 15.47 4.27 -4.23
CA GLY A 65 14.50 5.19 -3.65
C GLY A 65 13.55 5.76 -4.70
N TYR A 66 12.27 5.43 -4.65
CA TYR A 66 11.26 6.06 -5.50
C TYR A 66 10.80 7.39 -4.89
N GLY A 67 11.10 8.49 -5.57
CA GLY A 67 10.90 9.85 -5.08
C GLY A 67 12.19 10.49 -4.58
N ASN A 68 12.06 11.66 -3.94
CA ASN A 68 13.19 12.40 -3.43
C ASN A 68 13.59 11.86 -2.05
N PRO A 69 14.83 11.37 -1.86
CA PRO A 69 15.33 10.97 -0.54
C PRO A 69 15.30 12.15 0.44
N PHE A 70 15.16 11.84 1.72
CA PHE A 70 15.37 12.82 2.79
C PHE A 70 16.85 12.92 3.13
N ASP A 71 17.28 14.06 3.66
CA ASP A 71 18.68 14.30 4.05
C ASP A 71 19.17 13.30 5.11
N GLU A 72 18.26 12.79 5.96
CA GLU A 72 18.56 11.81 7.00
C GLU A 72 18.67 10.36 6.48
N MET A 73 18.46 10.13 5.18
CA MET A 73 18.60 8.80 4.58
C MET A 73 20.06 8.52 4.24
N GLU A 74 20.71 7.68 5.05
CA GLU A 74 22.09 7.24 4.86
C GLU A 74 22.18 5.96 3.99
N GLY A 75 23.28 5.79 3.27
CA GLY A 75 23.56 4.61 2.45
C GLY A 75 23.70 4.92 0.96
N ASN A 76 23.87 3.86 0.16
CA ASN A 76 24.02 3.99 -1.30
C ASN A 76 22.64 4.07 -1.98
N ILE A 77 22.09 5.28 -2.07
CA ILE A 77 20.72 5.51 -2.56
C ILE A 77 20.74 5.96 -4.02
N ILE A 78 20.06 5.19 -4.87
CA ILE A 78 19.74 5.58 -6.25
C ILE A 78 18.32 6.14 -6.26
N ALA A 79 18.21 7.46 -6.38
CA ALA A 79 16.92 8.14 -6.47
C ALA A 79 16.30 7.98 -7.87
N VAL A 80 15.05 7.53 -7.91
CA VAL A 80 14.26 7.34 -9.13
C VAL A 80 13.14 8.36 -9.15
N ASP A 81 13.18 9.25 -10.14
CA ASP A 81 12.12 10.22 -10.39
C ASP A 81 10.88 9.50 -10.97
N TYR A 82 9.86 9.35 -10.13
CA TYR A 82 8.62 8.68 -10.49
C TYR A 82 7.84 9.41 -11.59
N ALA A 83 7.85 10.74 -11.61
CA ALA A 83 7.12 11.51 -12.61
C ALA A 83 7.70 11.30 -14.02
N LYS A 84 9.03 11.14 -14.11
CA LYS A 84 9.73 10.87 -15.38
C LYS A 84 9.68 9.39 -15.80
N THR A 85 9.45 8.47 -14.87
CA THR A 85 9.49 7.02 -15.12
C THR A 85 8.11 6.38 -15.29
N ASN A 86 7.03 7.07 -14.92
CA ASN A 86 5.65 6.58 -15.11
C ASN A 86 5.14 6.73 -16.56
N ASN A 87 5.89 6.21 -17.53
CA ASN A 87 5.47 6.13 -18.94
C ASN A 87 4.77 4.79 -19.21
N LEU A 88 3.74 4.48 -18.42
CA LEU A 88 3.03 3.19 -18.49
C LEU A 88 2.56 2.91 -19.92
N SER A 89 2.06 3.94 -20.61
CA SER A 89 1.58 3.86 -22.00
C SER A 89 2.60 3.28 -22.97
N LYS A 90 3.88 3.65 -22.85
CA LYS A 90 4.97 3.16 -23.73
C LYS A 90 5.25 1.66 -23.55
N TRP A 91 5.00 1.12 -22.37
CA TRP A 91 5.35 -0.25 -22.00
C TRP A 91 4.14 -1.17 -21.79
N THR A 92 2.91 -0.66 -22.01
CA THR A 92 1.64 -1.36 -21.73
C THR A 92 1.60 -2.75 -22.37
N ASP A 93 1.85 -2.84 -23.68
CA ASP A 93 1.82 -4.11 -24.42
C ASP A 93 2.80 -5.14 -23.83
N TYR A 94 3.98 -4.70 -23.38
CA TYR A 94 4.99 -5.56 -22.77
C TYR A 94 4.61 -6.00 -21.34
N ILE A 95 3.96 -5.12 -20.57
CA ILE A 95 3.51 -5.41 -19.20
C ILE A 95 2.30 -6.36 -19.22
N CYS A 96 1.36 -6.15 -20.16
CA CYS A 96 0.16 -6.97 -20.35
C CYS A 96 0.48 -8.35 -20.95
N GLY A 97 1.71 -8.58 -21.41
CA GLY A 97 2.12 -9.84 -22.04
C GLY A 97 1.67 -9.96 -23.49
N GLU A 98 1.29 -8.86 -24.13
CA GLU A 98 0.95 -8.78 -25.55
C GLU A 98 2.22 -8.73 -26.42
N LYS A 99 3.35 -8.26 -25.86
CA LYS A 99 4.68 -8.27 -26.49
C LYS A 99 5.75 -8.84 -25.55
N GLU A 100 6.73 -9.53 -26.13
CA GLU A 100 7.89 -10.00 -25.38
C GLU A 100 8.76 -8.82 -24.93
N ILE A 101 9.18 -8.85 -23.66
CA ILE A 101 10.07 -7.84 -23.09
C ILE A 101 11.41 -7.89 -23.83
N PRO A 102 11.91 -6.78 -24.41
CA PRO A 102 13.16 -6.79 -25.14
C PRO A 102 14.30 -7.29 -24.28
N PHE A 103 15.10 -8.20 -24.83
CA PHE A 103 16.31 -8.71 -24.19
C PHE A 103 17.23 -7.51 -23.89
N ASN A 104 17.65 -7.37 -22.63
CA ASN A 104 18.44 -6.24 -22.11
C ASN A 104 17.67 -4.91 -21.87
N SER A 105 16.36 -4.96 -21.61
CA SER A 105 15.61 -3.78 -21.19
C SER A 105 15.70 -3.51 -19.67
N ASN A 106 15.82 -2.22 -19.29
CA ASN A 106 15.77 -1.76 -17.89
C ASN A 106 14.32 -1.68 -17.35
N LEU A 107 13.40 -2.50 -17.88
CA LEU A 107 11.98 -2.45 -17.52
C LEU A 107 11.75 -3.16 -16.17
N ILE A 108 11.42 -2.39 -15.14
CA ILE A 108 11.07 -2.92 -13.81
C ILE A 108 9.54 -3.04 -13.70
N VAL A 109 9.01 -4.26 -13.75
CA VAL A 109 7.57 -4.53 -13.59
C VAL A 109 7.26 -4.87 -12.14
N LYS A 110 6.63 -3.94 -11.41
CA LYS A 110 6.07 -4.22 -10.08
C LYS A 110 4.81 -5.07 -10.21
N ARG A 111 4.93 -6.40 -10.03
CA ARG A 111 3.78 -7.27 -9.79
C ARG A 111 3.59 -7.40 -8.28
N TYR A 112 2.51 -6.85 -7.77
CA TYR A 112 2.11 -7.08 -6.38
C TYR A 112 1.73 -8.57 -6.24
N GLY A 113 2.56 -9.35 -5.52
CA GLY A 113 2.13 -10.62 -4.95
C GLY A 113 1.04 -10.37 -3.91
N TYR A 114 0.18 -11.37 -3.66
CA TYR A 114 -0.98 -11.29 -2.75
C TYR A 114 -0.67 -10.49 -1.48
N VAL A 115 -1.11 -9.23 -1.46
CA VAL A 115 -1.24 -8.44 -0.25
C VAL A 115 -2.64 -8.76 0.24
N LEU A 116 -2.77 -9.33 1.45
CA LEU A 116 -4.04 -9.27 2.17
C LEU A 116 -4.49 -7.81 2.13
N ASN A 117 -5.59 -7.54 1.42
CA ASN A 117 -6.18 -6.21 1.30
C ASN A 117 -6.70 -5.75 2.67
N GLU A 118 -5.78 -5.40 3.56
CA GLU A 118 -6.01 -4.64 4.77
C GLU A 118 -5.04 -3.46 4.76
N LYS A 119 -5.44 -2.44 3.97
CA LYS A 119 -4.89 -1.08 3.92
C LYS A 119 -3.63 -0.93 3.06
N GLY A 120 -3.79 -0.18 1.98
CA GLY A 120 -2.71 0.26 1.11
C GLY A 120 -1.66 1.10 1.84
N MET A 121 -0.56 1.31 1.10
CA MET A 121 0.61 2.11 1.47
C MET A 121 0.21 3.45 2.08
N GLY A 122 0.67 3.72 3.31
CA GLY A 122 0.41 4.95 4.08
C GLY A 122 -0.64 4.76 5.17
N ARG A 123 -0.20 4.62 6.42
CA ARG A 123 -1.08 4.87 7.57
C ARG A 123 -1.11 6.39 7.78
N ALA A 124 -2.28 7.00 7.57
CA ALA A 124 -2.56 8.29 8.19
C ALA A 124 -2.71 8.04 9.70
N SER A 125 -1.70 8.39 10.48
CA SER A 125 -1.77 8.43 11.94
C SER A 125 -2.62 9.65 12.34
N GLY A 126 -3.93 9.52 12.23
CA GLY A 126 -4.86 10.56 12.64
C GLY A 126 -6.15 9.94 13.11
N GLN A 127 -6.75 10.50 14.15
CA GLN A 127 -8.16 10.22 14.43
C GLN A 127 -8.95 10.55 13.17
N TRP A 128 -9.57 9.53 12.57
CA TRP A 128 -10.41 9.72 11.39
C TRP A 128 -11.54 10.71 11.74
N LYS A 129 -11.73 11.71 10.89
CA LYS A 129 -12.79 12.72 11.02
C LYS A 129 -13.69 12.67 9.77
N PRO A 130 -15.02 12.79 9.92
CA PRO A 130 -15.95 12.90 8.80
C PRO A 130 -15.52 14.03 7.86
N LYS A 131 -15.43 13.76 6.55
CA LYS A 131 -15.10 14.79 5.55
C LYS A 131 -16.38 15.47 5.02
N LYS A 132 -17.52 14.77 5.09
CA LYS A 132 -18.85 15.24 4.71
C LYS A 132 -19.90 14.86 5.76
N GLU A 133 -21.07 15.48 5.71
CA GLU A 133 -22.17 15.19 6.66
C GLU A 133 -22.61 13.73 6.63
N GLU A 134 -22.64 13.10 5.46
CA GLU A 134 -22.97 11.68 5.30
C GLU A 134 -22.01 10.75 6.04
N ASP A 135 -20.75 11.18 6.21
CA ASP A 135 -19.72 10.41 6.92
C ASP A 135 -19.99 10.38 8.44
N LYS A 136 -20.84 11.27 8.98
CA LYS A 136 -21.23 11.21 10.41
C LYS A 136 -21.96 9.92 10.77
N ARG A 137 -22.46 9.16 9.78
CA ARG A 137 -23.08 7.84 10.01
C ARG A 137 -22.11 6.82 10.61
N PHE A 138 -20.80 7.01 10.40
CA PHE A 138 -19.75 6.15 10.94
C PHE A 138 -19.40 6.46 12.40
N LEU A 139 -20.06 7.45 13.00
CA LEU A 139 -19.97 7.78 14.42
C LEU A 139 -21.31 7.48 15.09
N GLY A 140 -21.28 6.91 16.28
CA GLY A 140 -22.51 6.54 17.00
C GLY A 140 -22.25 6.20 18.45
N LYS A 141 -23.30 5.76 19.14
CA LYS A 141 -23.16 5.31 20.51
C LYS A 141 -22.36 4.00 20.53
N PRO A 142 -21.48 3.81 21.54
CA PRO A 142 -20.73 2.57 21.70
C PRO A 142 -21.62 1.32 21.62
N GLY A 143 -21.31 0.41 20.68
CA GLY A 143 -22.06 -0.84 20.48
C GLY A 143 -23.34 -0.73 19.64
N GLU A 144 -23.65 0.44 19.10
CA GLU A 144 -24.83 0.66 18.25
C GLU A 144 -24.68 0.00 16.87
N THR A 145 -25.78 -0.49 16.30
CA THR A 145 -25.85 -0.90 14.88
C THR A 145 -26.80 0.04 14.15
N LYS A 146 -26.28 0.79 13.20
CA LYS A 146 -27.04 1.72 12.36
C LYS A 146 -27.42 1.05 11.04
N THR A 147 -28.65 1.28 10.58
CA THR A 147 -29.08 0.88 9.23
C THR A 147 -29.42 2.14 8.45
N THR A 148 -28.78 2.33 7.29
CA THR A 148 -29.05 3.45 6.38
C THR A 148 -29.59 2.89 5.08
N THR A 149 -30.82 3.27 4.72
CA THR A 149 -31.41 2.97 3.42
C THR A 149 -31.21 4.17 2.51
N LYS A 150 -30.66 3.95 1.32
CA LYS A 150 -30.55 4.97 0.27
C LYS A 150 -31.80 4.98 -0.60
N ASP A 151 -32.03 6.07 -1.33
CA ASP A 151 -33.19 6.25 -2.21
C ASP A 151 -33.30 5.20 -3.33
N ASN A 152 -32.18 4.54 -3.65
CA ASN A 152 -32.10 3.44 -4.62
C ASN A 152 -32.47 2.05 -4.04
N GLY A 153 -32.92 1.98 -2.78
CA GLY A 153 -33.29 0.73 -2.10
C GLY A 153 -32.12 -0.05 -1.49
N ASP A 154 -30.88 0.42 -1.64
CA ASP A 154 -29.72 -0.19 -1.01
C ASP A 154 -29.71 0.06 0.50
N THR A 155 -29.42 -0.98 1.28
CA THR A 155 -29.33 -0.86 2.74
C THR A 155 -27.89 -1.08 3.21
N TYR A 156 -27.42 -0.21 4.09
CA TYR A 156 -26.08 -0.23 4.68
C TYR A 156 -26.21 -0.44 6.18
N ILE A 157 -25.62 -1.51 6.70
CA ILE A 157 -25.62 -1.81 8.14
C ILE A 157 -24.23 -1.50 8.71
N THR A 158 -24.12 -0.44 9.51
CA THR A 158 -22.87 0.05 10.09
C THR A 158 -22.83 -0.30 11.58
N ARG A 159 -21.84 -1.10 12.00
CA ARG A 159 -21.65 -1.48 13.42
C ARG A 159 -20.64 -0.57 14.08
N ILE A 160 -20.97 -0.01 15.25
CA ILE A 160 -20.14 0.92 16.02
C ILE A 160 -19.44 0.20 17.18
N ARG A 161 -18.13 0.41 17.33
CA ARG A 161 -17.27 -0.19 18.35
C ARG A 161 -17.53 0.50 19.69
N LYS A 162 -16.89 -0.02 20.74
CA LYS A 162 -16.91 0.59 22.07
C LYS A 162 -16.26 1.99 22.11
N ASP A 163 -15.45 2.33 21.12
CA ASP A 163 -14.80 3.63 20.94
C ASP A 163 -15.69 4.67 20.21
N GLY A 164 -16.94 4.30 19.87
CA GLY A 164 -17.88 5.18 19.16
C GLY A 164 -17.64 5.29 17.65
N GLN A 165 -16.70 4.53 17.08
CA GLN A 165 -16.38 4.52 15.65
C GLN A 165 -16.89 3.27 14.94
N ALA A 166 -17.16 3.38 13.64
CA ALA A 166 -17.58 2.26 12.83
C ALA A 166 -16.48 1.18 12.70
N THR A 167 -16.92 -0.06 12.73
CA THR A 167 -16.08 -1.26 12.81
C THR A 167 -16.18 -2.10 11.56
N SER A 168 -17.37 -2.06 10.94
CA SER A 168 -17.75 -2.78 9.74
C SER A 168 -19.00 -2.13 9.18
N GLU A 169 -19.08 -1.98 7.86
CA GLU A 169 -20.30 -1.62 7.15
C GLU A 169 -20.65 -2.76 6.19
N ARG A 170 -21.88 -3.26 6.25
CA ARG A 170 -22.40 -4.31 5.36
C ARG A 170 -23.36 -3.69 4.38
N HIS A 171 -23.03 -3.75 3.10
CA HIS A 171 -23.88 -3.29 2.02
C HIS A 171 -24.76 -4.44 1.52
N ASN A 172 -26.07 -4.28 1.67
CA ASN A 172 -27.09 -5.17 1.11
C ASN A 172 -27.76 -4.43 -0.06
N SER A 173 -27.30 -4.73 -1.28
CA SER A 173 -27.99 -4.35 -2.51
C SER A 173 -28.80 -5.54 -3.00
N THR A 174 -30.05 -5.32 -3.34
CA THR A 174 -30.84 -6.30 -4.11
C THR A 174 -30.66 -5.96 -5.59
N HIS A 175 -29.53 -6.35 -6.16
CA HIS A 175 -29.44 -6.41 -7.62
C HIS A 175 -30.39 -7.51 -8.07
N GLY A 176 -31.60 -7.10 -8.49
CA GLY A 176 -32.55 -7.97 -9.14
C GLY A 176 -31.88 -8.62 -10.34
N ASN A 177 -31.53 -9.88 -10.23
CA ASN A 177 -31.09 -10.70 -11.35
C ASN A 177 -32.31 -10.89 -12.26
N SER A 178 -32.51 -9.99 -13.23
CA SER A 178 -33.48 -10.20 -14.31
C SER A 178 -32.92 -11.16 -15.36
N LYS A 179 -32.55 -12.37 -14.94
CA LYS A 179 -32.67 -13.52 -15.85
C LYS A 179 -34.08 -14.09 -15.71
N ARG A 180 -35.02 -13.49 -16.45
CA ARG A 180 -36.30 -14.13 -16.76
C ARG A 180 -36.37 -14.37 -18.27
N ARG A 181 -36.32 -15.65 -18.60
CA ARG A 181 -36.81 -16.40 -19.78
C ARG A 181 -36.73 -15.73 -21.15
#